data_AF-A0A1C5JNH0-F1
#
_entry.id   AF-A0A1C5JNH0-F1
#
_cell.length_a   1.000
_cell.length_b   1.000
_cell.length_c   1.000
_cell.angle_alpha   90.00
_cell.angle_beta   90.00
_cell.angle_gamma   90.00
#
_symmetry.space_group_name_H-M   'P 1'
#
loop_
_entity.id
_entity.type
_entity.pdbx_description
1 polymer ?
#
loop_
_entity_poly.entity_id
_entity_poly.type
_entity_poly.pdbx_seq_one_letter_code
_entity_poly.pdbx_strand_id
1 'polypeptide(L)'
;MDLAAAVDRLIAAVVDPIPAPVRLPVVVLPPGNATPAIAGVDQLIGSFTTYHPCCQGRVTNIHRIADLVDGTIITPGWTFSLNTTAGERTLDRGFVPAPAIVNGELVDQPGGGVSQFSTTLFDAAWFAGLPILAHQPHTKYISRCPPGREPGLSLSIEIDSVPVQARLRGVISC
;
A
#
# COMPACT_ATOMS: atom_id res chain seq x y z
N MET A 1 -17.37 7.73 16.54
CA MET A 1 -17.11 7.01 17.80
C MET A 1 -17.42 7.95 18.94
N ASP A 2 -18.20 7.53 19.93
CA ASP A 2 -18.33 8.29 21.18
C ASP A 2 -17.12 7.92 22.06
N LEU A 3 -16.12 8.81 22.06
CA LEU A 3 -14.86 8.58 22.74
C LEU A 3 -15.04 8.51 24.26
N ALA A 4 -15.98 9.29 24.81
CA ALA A 4 -16.25 9.29 26.25
C ALA A 4 -16.83 7.95 26.70
N ALA A 5 -17.83 7.44 25.98
CA ALA A 5 -18.43 6.14 26.28
C ALA A 5 -17.46 4.96 26.07
N ALA A 6 -16.48 5.07 25.17
CA ALA A 6 -15.45 4.08 24.96
C ALA A 6 -14.42 4.06 26.11
N VAL A 7 -14.01 5.24 26.58
CA VAL A 7 -13.08 5.39 27.72
C VAL A 7 -13.72 4.87 29.01
N ASP A 8 -14.99 5.19 29.27
CA ASP A 8 -15.69 4.73 30.47
C ASP A 8 -15.78 3.19 30.53
N ARG A 9 -16.06 2.55 29.38
CA ARG A 9 -16.10 1.07 29.29
C ARG A 9 -14.73 0.42 29.47
N LEU A 10 -13.68 1.08 28.98
CA LEU A 10 -12.31 0.57 29.14
C LEU A 10 -11.84 0.69 30.59
N ILE A 11 -12.10 1.83 31.24
CA ILE A 11 -11.78 2.03 32.66
C ILE A 11 -12.54 1.02 33.52
N ALA A 12 -13.84 0.84 33.28
CA ALA A 12 -14.65 -0.12 34.04
C ALA A 12 -14.10 -1.56 33.94
N ALA A 13 -13.61 -1.96 32.77
CA ALA A 13 -13.09 -3.30 32.56
C ALA A 13 -11.65 -3.52 33.08
N VAL A 14 -10.84 -2.46 33.15
CA VAL A 14 -9.49 -2.53 33.74
C VAL A 14 -9.54 -2.63 35.26
N VAL A 15 -10.58 -2.09 35.89
CA VAL A 15 -10.78 -2.13 37.35
C VAL A 15 -11.46 -3.43 37.80
N ASP A 16 -12.07 -4.18 36.89
CA ASP A 16 -12.71 -5.46 37.20
C ASP A 16 -11.65 -6.58 37.34
N PRO A 17 -11.59 -7.30 38.48
CA PRO A 17 -10.63 -8.39 38.68
C PRO A 17 -10.88 -9.61 37.78
N ILE A 18 -12.01 -9.66 37.06
CA ILE A 18 -12.34 -10.74 36.12
C ILE A 18 -12.10 -10.26 34.68
N PRO A 19 -11.15 -10.85 33.92
CA PRO A 19 -10.94 -10.47 32.54
C PRO A 19 -12.17 -10.80 31.69
N ALA A 20 -12.80 -9.77 31.13
CA ALA A 20 -13.96 -9.90 30.24
C ALA A 20 -13.73 -9.14 28.91
N PRO A 21 -14.29 -9.63 27.78
CA PRO A 21 -14.20 -8.92 26.51
C PRO A 21 -14.95 -7.59 26.56
N VAL A 22 -14.25 -6.48 26.34
CA VAL A 22 -14.87 -5.14 26.27
C VAL A 22 -15.35 -4.87 24.85
N ARG A 23 -16.66 -4.72 24.67
CA ARG A 23 -17.24 -4.27 23.39
C ARG A 23 -17.30 -2.75 23.36
N LEU A 24 -16.38 -2.15 22.61
CA LEU A 24 -16.38 -0.73 22.35
C LEU A 24 -17.49 -0.37 21.36
N PRO A 25 -18.22 0.73 21.58
CA PRO A 25 -19.21 1.22 20.62
C PRO A 25 -18.49 1.81 19.40
N VAL A 26 -18.19 0.95 18.43
CA VAL A 26 -17.64 1.35 17.13
C VAL A 26 -18.81 1.64 16.20
N VAL A 27 -18.79 2.83 15.58
CA VAL A 27 -19.72 3.14 14.49
C VAL A 27 -19.07 2.68 13.20
N VAL A 28 -19.62 1.63 12.59
CA VAL A 28 -19.23 1.18 11.26
C VAL A 28 -19.88 2.13 10.25
N LEU A 29 -19.09 2.93 9.55
CA LEU A 29 -19.60 3.80 8.48
C LEU A 29 -19.83 2.94 7.24
N PRO A 30 -20.98 3.10 6.54
CA PRO A 30 -21.21 2.39 5.29
C PRO A 30 -20.16 2.79 4.24
N PRO A 31 -19.75 1.85 3.38
CA PRO A 31 -18.83 2.15 2.28
C PRO A 31 -19.50 3.17 1.33
N GLY A 32 -18.88 4.35 1.16
CA GLY A 32 -19.30 5.31 0.12
C GLY A 32 -19.30 6.80 0.48
N ASN A 33 -19.25 7.19 1.77
CA ASN A 33 -19.34 8.61 2.14
C ASN A 33 -17.98 9.15 2.60
N ALA A 34 -17.06 9.33 1.64
CA ALA A 34 -15.66 9.69 1.88
C ALA A 34 -15.41 11.16 2.31
N THR A 35 -16.42 12.03 2.42
CA THR A 35 -16.17 13.47 2.58
C THR A 35 -15.94 13.98 4.01
N PRO A 36 -16.54 13.44 5.10
CA PRO A 36 -16.18 13.85 6.47
C PRO A 36 -15.13 12.95 7.14
N ALA A 37 -14.83 11.76 6.59
CA ALA A 37 -14.03 10.72 7.26
C ALA A 37 -12.51 10.84 7.09
N ILE A 38 -12.03 11.79 6.29
CA ILE A 38 -10.59 12.04 6.06
C ILE A 38 -10.02 13.06 7.08
N ALA A 39 -10.89 13.75 7.82
CA ALA A 39 -10.48 14.70 8.85
C ALA A 39 -9.80 13.94 10.00
N GLY A 40 -8.46 13.96 10.02
CA GLY A 40 -7.64 13.33 11.06
C GLY A 40 -6.88 12.07 10.65
N VAL A 41 -6.83 11.72 9.36
CA VAL A 41 -5.96 10.63 8.90
C VAL A 41 -4.61 11.18 8.42
N ASP A 42 -3.73 11.45 9.37
CA ASP A 42 -2.40 12.03 9.15
C ASP A 42 -1.24 11.17 9.69
N GLN A 43 -1.54 10.02 10.29
CA GLN A 43 -0.55 9.15 10.89
C GLN A 43 0.13 8.24 9.85
N LEU A 44 1.47 8.26 9.83
CA LEU A 44 2.27 7.30 9.10
C LEU A 44 2.26 5.95 9.82
N ILE A 45 1.67 4.92 9.20
CA ILE A 45 1.61 3.56 9.76
C ILE A 45 2.71 2.63 9.26
N GLY A 46 3.35 2.97 8.14
CA GLY A 46 4.49 2.22 7.61
C GLY A 46 5.15 2.94 6.45
N SER A 47 6.44 2.68 6.29
CA SER A 47 7.27 3.28 5.25
C SER A 47 8.35 2.32 4.83
N PHE A 48 8.75 2.41 3.57
CA PHE A 48 9.92 1.72 3.07
C PHE A 48 10.62 2.59 2.04
N THR A 49 11.94 2.45 1.94
CA THR A 49 12.75 3.23 1.00
C THR A 49 13.55 2.29 0.13
N THR A 50 13.47 2.48 -1.19
CA THR A 50 14.38 1.83 -2.14
C THR A 50 15.16 2.88 -2.92
N TYR A 51 16.36 2.50 -3.34
CA TYR A 51 17.28 3.40 -4.03
C TYR A 51 17.45 2.95 -5.49
N HIS A 52 17.70 3.92 -6.37
CA HIS A 52 18.04 3.64 -7.76
C HIS A 52 19.06 4.64 -8.29
N PRO A 53 19.94 4.23 -9.21
CA PRO A 53 20.75 5.17 -9.97
C PRO A 53 19.85 6.12 -10.78
N CYS A 54 20.23 7.39 -10.87
CA CYS A 54 19.48 8.40 -11.59
C CYS A 54 19.47 8.18 -13.12
N CYS A 55 18.59 8.94 -13.81
CA CYS A 55 18.59 9.13 -15.26
C CYS A 55 18.27 7.90 -16.14
N GLN A 56 17.79 6.80 -15.56
CA GLN A 56 17.35 5.62 -16.32
C GLN A 56 15.86 5.70 -16.66
N GLY A 57 15.43 5.20 -17.83
CA GLY A 57 14.00 5.17 -18.20
C GLY A 57 13.12 4.45 -17.16
N ARG A 58 13.64 3.42 -16.50
CA ARG A 58 12.94 2.74 -15.39
C ARG A 58 12.61 3.67 -14.22
N VAL A 59 13.45 4.68 -13.96
CA VAL A 59 13.25 5.64 -12.86
C VAL A 59 12.06 6.54 -13.16
N THR A 60 11.93 7.00 -14.41
CA THR A 60 10.74 7.72 -14.87
C THR A 60 9.48 6.90 -14.62
N ASN A 61 9.50 5.61 -14.95
CA ASN A 61 8.36 4.71 -14.70
C ASN A 61 8.05 4.53 -13.21
N ILE A 62 9.08 4.41 -12.38
CA ILE A 62 8.96 4.25 -10.92
C ILE A 62 8.32 5.48 -10.28
N HIS A 63 8.75 6.69 -10.65
CA HIS A 63 8.11 7.92 -10.17
C HIS A 63 6.68 8.05 -10.71
N ARG A 64 6.47 7.70 -11.99
CA ARG A 64 5.14 7.80 -12.60
C ARG A 64 4.11 6.91 -11.90
N ILE A 65 4.45 5.66 -11.56
CA ILE A 65 3.54 4.79 -10.82
C ILE A 65 3.34 5.28 -9.38
N ALA A 66 4.36 5.87 -8.75
CA ALA A 66 4.24 6.48 -7.44
C ALA A 66 3.22 7.64 -7.46
N ASP A 67 3.29 8.52 -8.45
CA ASP A 67 2.35 9.64 -8.61
C ASP A 67 0.90 9.17 -8.81
N LEU A 68 0.69 8.03 -9.48
CA LEU A 68 -0.65 7.47 -9.70
C LEU A 68 -1.26 6.82 -8.44
N VAL A 69 -0.41 6.38 -7.51
CA VAL A 69 -0.82 5.71 -6.27
C VAL A 69 -0.89 6.69 -5.10
N ASP A 70 -0.09 7.76 -5.13
CA ASP A 70 -0.07 8.76 -4.06
C ASP A 70 -1.45 9.37 -3.82
N GLY A 71 -1.78 9.59 -2.55
CA GLY A 71 -3.07 10.12 -2.12
C GLY A 71 -4.23 9.12 -2.15
N THR A 72 -4.01 7.84 -2.51
CA THR A 72 -5.07 6.82 -2.44
C THR A 72 -5.59 6.67 -1.01
N ILE A 73 -6.92 6.77 -0.86
CA ILE A 73 -7.63 6.57 0.41
C ILE A 73 -8.30 5.21 0.36
N ILE A 74 -8.00 4.36 1.34
CA ILE A 74 -8.60 3.03 1.45
C ILE A 74 -9.55 3.07 2.65
N THR A 75 -10.84 3.00 2.34
CA THR A 75 -11.89 2.95 3.37
C THR A 75 -11.98 1.56 4.00
N PRO A 76 -12.44 1.45 5.26
CA PRO A 76 -12.63 0.16 5.91
C PRO A 76 -13.52 -0.78 5.07
N GLY A 77 -13.13 -2.05 4.99
CA GLY A 77 -13.80 -3.08 4.19
C GLY A 77 -13.49 -3.01 2.69
N TRP A 78 -12.55 -2.17 2.26
CA TRP A 78 -12.10 -2.11 0.87
C TRP A 78 -10.71 -2.70 0.69
N THR A 79 -10.52 -3.33 -0.47
CA THR A 79 -9.23 -3.83 -0.92
C THR A 79 -8.56 -2.81 -1.82
N PHE A 80 -7.32 -2.46 -1.51
CA PHE A 80 -6.41 -1.80 -2.43
C PHE A 80 -5.78 -2.81 -3.38
N SER A 81 -5.75 -2.48 -4.67
CA SER A 81 -5.00 -3.20 -5.69
C SER A 81 -4.09 -2.23 -6.42
N LEU A 82 -2.79 -2.54 -6.45
CA LEU A 82 -1.82 -1.72 -7.18
C LEU A 82 -2.14 -1.66 -8.67
N ASN A 83 -2.56 -2.78 -9.26
CA ASN A 83 -2.88 -2.84 -10.69
C ASN A 83 -4.15 -2.05 -11.03
N THR A 84 -5.18 -2.13 -10.18
CA THR A 84 -6.40 -1.35 -10.37
C THR A 84 -6.13 0.14 -10.20
N THR A 85 -5.32 0.52 -9.20
CA THR A 85 -5.03 1.93 -8.89
C THR A 85 -4.13 2.57 -9.94
N ALA A 86 -3.03 1.92 -10.32
CA ALA A 86 -2.11 2.43 -11.34
C ALA A 86 -2.69 2.35 -12.77
N GLY A 87 -3.53 1.36 -13.03
CA GLY A 87 -4.05 1.04 -14.36
C GLY A 87 -2.97 0.49 -15.31
N GLU A 88 -3.26 0.57 -16.61
CA GLU A 88 -2.33 0.13 -17.65
C GLU A 88 -1.11 1.05 -17.76
N ARG A 89 0.05 0.44 -18.06
CA ARG A 89 1.32 1.16 -18.24
C ARG A 89 1.53 1.37 -19.73
N THR A 90 1.19 2.56 -20.20
CA THR A 90 1.21 2.90 -21.63
C THR A 90 1.94 4.22 -21.87
N LEU A 91 2.39 4.45 -23.10
CA LEU A 91 3.13 5.67 -23.47
C LEU A 91 2.30 6.94 -23.26
N ASP A 92 1.01 6.91 -23.63
CA ASP A 92 0.05 8.01 -23.46
C ASP A 92 -0.22 8.33 -21.98
N ARG A 93 -0.06 7.35 -21.09
CA ARG A 93 -0.16 7.55 -19.64
C ARG A 93 1.14 8.03 -19.01
N GLY A 94 2.16 8.32 -19.80
CA GLY A 94 3.44 8.90 -19.36
C GLY A 94 4.49 7.87 -18.92
N PHE A 95 4.27 6.58 -19.20
CA PHE A 95 5.30 5.57 -19.03
C PHE A 95 6.26 5.58 -20.23
N VAL A 96 7.51 5.25 -19.99
CA VAL A 96 8.56 5.17 -21.02
C VAL A 96 9.05 3.72 -21.19
N PRO A 97 9.59 3.35 -22.36
CA PRO A 97 10.22 2.06 -22.54
C PRO A 97 11.39 1.86 -21.57
N ALA A 98 11.41 0.72 -20.90
CA ALA A 98 12.52 0.27 -20.07
C ALA A 98 12.50 -1.26 -19.97
N PRO A 99 13.61 -1.91 -19.54
CA PRO A 99 13.65 -3.36 -19.46
C PRO A 99 12.61 -3.94 -18.49
N ALA A 100 11.76 -4.83 -19.01
CA ALA A 100 10.79 -5.62 -18.28
C ALA A 100 11.02 -7.11 -18.55
N ILE A 101 10.68 -7.98 -17.60
CA ILE A 101 10.77 -9.42 -17.80
C ILE A 101 9.46 -9.90 -18.42
N VAL A 102 9.52 -10.39 -19.66
CA VAL A 102 8.39 -10.89 -20.42
C VAL A 102 8.73 -12.30 -20.89
N ASN A 103 7.95 -13.29 -20.47
CA ASN A 103 8.21 -14.71 -20.78
C ASN A 103 9.64 -15.17 -20.45
N GLY A 104 10.24 -14.58 -19.42
CA GLY A 104 11.60 -14.88 -18.99
C GLY A 104 12.70 -14.09 -19.73
N GLU A 105 12.39 -13.26 -20.72
CA GLU A 105 13.39 -12.43 -21.41
C GLU A 105 13.27 -10.97 -20.99
N LEU A 106 14.39 -10.23 -21.07
CA LEU A 106 14.38 -8.78 -20.86
C LEU A 106 14.03 -8.11 -22.18
N VAL A 107 12.85 -7.48 -22.21
CA VAL A 107 12.34 -6.73 -23.36
C VAL A 107 11.96 -5.33 -22.89
N ASP A 108 12.28 -4.32 -23.69
CA ASP A 108 11.84 -2.97 -23.39
C ASP A 108 10.32 -2.85 -23.57
N GLN A 109 9.65 -2.42 -22.52
CA GLN A 109 8.21 -2.17 -22.51
C GLN A 109 7.88 -0.88 -21.75
N PRO A 110 6.80 -0.17 -22.12
CA PRO A 110 6.26 0.89 -21.30
C PRO A 110 6.00 0.37 -19.87
N GLY A 111 6.54 1.07 -18.88
CA GLY A 111 6.42 0.66 -17.48
C GLY A 111 7.44 -0.38 -17.03
N GLY A 112 8.46 -0.70 -17.82
CA GLY A 112 9.58 -1.51 -17.34
C GLY A 112 10.21 -0.95 -16.06
N GLY A 113 10.48 -1.83 -15.10
CA GLY A 113 11.10 -1.50 -13.81
C GLY A 113 10.15 -1.08 -12.68
N VAL A 114 8.84 -0.92 -12.91
CA VAL A 114 7.86 -0.59 -11.85
C VAL A 114 7.75 -1.65 -10.75
N SER A 115 8.29 -2.85 -10.96
CA SER A 115 8.34 -3.87 -9.91
C SER A 115 9.17 -3.45 -8.69
N GLN A 116 10.14 -2.54 -8.85
CA GLN A 116 10.84 -1.94 -7.71
C GLN A 116 9.87 -1.13 -6.83
N PHE A 117 8.96 -0.36 -7.44
CA PHE A 117 7.91 0.36 -6.71
C PHE A 117 6.97 -0.61 -6.00
N SER A 118 6.52 -1.66 -6.71
CA SER A 118 5.65 -2.70 -6.14
C SER A 118 6.28 -3.36 -4.90
N THR A 119 7.57 -3.73 -4.96
CA THR A 119 8.33 -4.22 -3.79
C THR A 119 8.37 -3.19 -2.66
N THR A 120 8.63 -1.92 -2.98
CA THR A 120 8.68 -0.85 -1.98
C THR A 120 7.34 -0.70 -1.27
N LEU A 121 6.24 -0.74 -2.01
CA LEU A 121 4.88 -0.65 -1.49
C LEU A 121 4.50 -1.86 -0.65
N PHE A 122 4.86 -3.06 -1.09
CA PHE A 122 4.67 -4.30 -0.33
C PHE A 122 5.41 -4.24 1.00
N ASP A 123 6.69 -3.86 1.01
CA ASP A 123 7.46 -3.77 2.25
C ASP A 123 6.88 -2.71 3.19
N ALA A 124 6.46 -1.55 2.68
CA ALA A 124 5.80 -0.53 3.51
C ALA A 124 4.50 -1.05 4.15
N ALA A 125 3.67 -1.79 3.40
CA ALA A 125 2.45 -2.39 3.89
C ALA A 125 2.71 -3.54 4.88
N TRP A 126 3.74 -4.35 4.61
CA TRP A 126 4.19 -5.42 5.50
C TRP A 126 4.66 -4.87 6.84
N PHE A 127 5.50 -3.83 6.86
CA PHE A 127 5.96 -3.19 8.09
C PHE A 127 4.85 -2.44 8.83
N ALA A 128 3.82 -1.99 8.11
CA ALA A 128 2.60 -1.45 8.72
C ALA A 128 1.71 -2.52 9.37
N GLY A 129 2.02 -3.81 9.19
CA GLY A 129 1.20 -4.93 9.67
C GLY A 129 -0.14 -5.05 8.93
N LEU A 130 -0.24 -4.51 7.71
CA LEU A 130 -1.46 -4.62 6.90
C LEU A 130 -1.60 -6.03 6.32
N PRO A 131 -2.83 -6.57 6.22
CA PRO A 131 -3.06 -7.87 5.62
C PRO A 131 -2.81 -7.82 4.11
N ILE A 132 -1.82 -8.58 3.65
CA ILE A 132 -1.53 -8.76 2.22
C ILE A 132 -2.37 -9.93 1.70
N LEU A 133 -3.40 -9.63 0.91
CA LEU A 133 -4.32 -10.64 0.39
C LEU A 133 -3.75 -11.44 -0.78
N ALA A 134 -3.00 -10.78 -1.65
CA ALA A 134 -2.41 -11.42 -2.82
C ALA A 134 -1.13 -10.69 -3.25
N HIS A 135 -0.13 -11.47 -3.66
CA HIS A 135 1.01 -10.96 -4.39
C HIS A 135 1.58 -12.00 -5.36
N GLN A 136 2.32 -11.59 -6.39
CA GLN A 136 2.87 -12.53 -7.38
C GLN A 136 4.35 -12.28 -7.66
N PRO A 137 5.28 -13.11 -7.13
CA PRO A 137 6.70 -12.92 -7.38
C PRO A 137 7.07 -13.04 -8.87
N HIS A 138 8.19 -12.44 -9.25
CA HIS A 138 8.77 -12.68 -10.57
C HIS A 138 9.17 -14.14 -10.76
N THR A 139 9.21 -14.59 -12.01
CA THR A 139 9.70 -15.92 -12.39
C THR A 139 11.24 -16.01 -12.39
N LYS A 140 11.94 -14.90 -12.20
CA LYS A 140 13.40 -14.81 -12.13
C LYS A 140 13.82 -14.01 -10.92
N TYR A 141 14.95 -14.38 -10.33
CA TYR A 141 15.58 -13.63 -9.25
C TYR A 141 16.06 -12.26 -9.76
N ILE A 142 15.77 -11.21 -9.00
CA ILE A 142 16.26 -9.86 -9.26
C ILE A 142 16.99 -9.36 -8.01
N SER A 143 18.30 -9.08 -8.14
CA SER A 143 19.17 -8.73 -7.00
C SER A 143 18.74 -7.50 -6.18
N ARG A 144 17.94 -6.60 -6.77
CA ARG A 144 17.42 -5.40 -6.11
C ARG A 144 16.13 -5.62 -5.32
N CYS A 145 15.53 -6.81 -5.40
CA CYS A 145 14.34 -7.18 -4.66
C CYS A 145 14.71 -8.20 -3.57
N PRO A 146 14.35 -7.99 -2.29
CA PRO A 146 14.69 -8.93 -1.23
C PRO A 146 14.03 -10.30 -1.46
N PRO A 147 14.75 -11.43 -1.28
CA PRO A 147 14.16 -12.75 -1.37
C PRO A 147 12.96 -12.90 -0.42
N GLY A 148 11.85 -13.46 -0.92
CA GLY A 148 10.64 -13.72 -0.12
C GLY A 148 9.78 -12.48 0.16
N ARG A 149 10.19 -11.27 -0.25
CA ARG A 149 9.42 -10.02 -0.13
C ARG A 149 9.25 -9.33 -1.49
N GLU A 150 9.13 -10.15 -2.54
CA GLU A 150 9.07 -9.70 -3.92
C GLU A 150 7.68 -10.00 -4.50
N PRO A 151 6.77 -9.01 -4.54
CA PRO A 151 5.42 -9.18 -5.07
C PRO A 151 5.34 -9.12 -6.61
N GLY A 152 6.45 -8.98 -7.33
CA GLY A 152 6.41 -8.70 -8.77
C GLY A 152 5.63 -7.41 -9.07
N LEU A 153 4.57 -7.50 -9.88
CA LEU A 153 3.65 -6.37 -10.17
C LEU A 153 2.30 -6.48 -9.47
N SER A 154 1.95 -7.66 -8.96
CA SER A 154 0.63 -7.91 -8.39
C SER A 154 0.70 -7.74 -6.87
N LEU A 155 -0.10 -6.82 -6.33
CA LEU A 155 -0.24 -6.57 -4.89
C LEU A 155 -1.69 -6.18 -4.56
N SER A 156 -2.30 -6.92 -3.65
CA SER A 156 -3.62 -6.64 -3.08
C SER A 156 -3.56 -6.60 -1.55
N ILE A 157 -4.16 -5.59 -0.93
CA ILE A 157 -4.13 -5.31 0.52
C ILE A 157 -5.55 -5.00 1.00
N GLU A 158 -6.00 -5.56 2.13
CA GLU A 158 -7.29 -5.22 2.77
C GLU A 158 -7.08 -4.25 3.95
N ILE A 159 -8.08 -3.43 4.26
CA ILE A 159 -8.10 -2.64 5.50
C ILE A 159 -9.44 -2.84 6.20
N ASP A 160 -9.43 -3.44 7.39
CA ASP A 160 -10.67 -3.98 7.99
C ASP A 160 -11.38 -3.04 8.97
N SER A 161 -10.72 -1.97 9.49
CA SER A 161 -11.29 -1.28 10.67
C SER A 161 -10.96 0.20 10.88
N VAL A 162 -9.99 0.80 10.20
CA VAL A 162 -9.67 2.23 10.33
C VAL A 162 -9.57 2.83 8.93
N PRO A 163 -10.20 3.99 8.62
CA PRO A 163 -9.88 4.69 7.39
C PRO A 163 -8.41 5.08 7.45
N VAL A 164 -7.57 4.41 6.68
CA VAL A 164 -6.17 4.81 6.53
C VAL A 164 -6.08 5.52 5.18
N GLN A 165 -5.70 6.80 5.21
CA GLN A 165 -4.86 7.34 4.15
C GLN A 165 -3.60 6.51 4.28
N ALA A 166 -3.54 5.43 3.50
CA ALA A 166 -2.33 4.70 3.31
C ALA A 166 -1.40 5.65 2.55
N ARG A 167 -0.83 6.65 3.25
CA ARG A 167 0.42 7.30 2.86
C ARG A 167 1.50 6.26 3.07
N LEU A 168 1.39 5.17 2.32
CA LEU A 168 2.45 4.22 2.08
C LEU A 168 3.46 4.99 1.26
N ARG A 169 4.27 5.81 1.96
CA ARG A 169 5.39 6.49 1.36
C ARG A 169 6.44 5.43 1.09
N GLY A 170 6.34 4.84 -0.09
CA GLY A 170 7.52 4.33 -0.78
C GLY A 170 8.37 5.54 -1.11
N VAL A 171 9.33 5.86 -0.25
CA VAL A 171 10.28 6.94 -0.54
C VAL A 171 11.28 6.37 -1.53
N ILE A 172 11.47 7.08 -2.63
CA ILE A 172 12.37 6.64 -3.70
C ILE A 172 13.36 7.77 -3.91
N SER A 173 14.61 7.49 -3.59
CA SER A 173 15.69 8.48 -3.64
C SER A 173 16.75 8.04 -4.63
N CYS A 174 17.23 9.02 -5.40
CA CYS A 174 18.48 8.92 -6.17
C CYS A 174 19.68 8.88 -5.23
#